data_AF-A0A961X4P8-F1
#
_entry.id   AF-A0A961X4P8-F1
#
_cell.length_a   1.000
_cell.length_b   1.000
_cell.length_c   1.000
_cell.angle_alpha   90.00
_cell.angle_beta   90.00
_cell.angle_gamma   90.00
#
_symmetry.space_group_name_H-M   'P 1'
#
loop_
_entity.id
_entity.type
_entity.pdbx_description
1 polymer ?
#
loop_
_entity_poly.entity_id
_entity_poly.type
_entity_poly.pdbx_seq_one_letter_code
_entity_poly.pdbx_strand_id
1 'polypeptide(L)'
;MTEAAVTISRLLPGTPELEICARWRHEAFLDDDGFSLGDSRRQLETIAVQPPGGEMALIAHIGTELAGICMLVDHELEPAHDL
;
A
#
# COMPACT_ATOMS: atom_id res chain seq x y z
N MET A 1 16.54 23.67 12.41
CA MET A 1 15.69 23.11 11.35
C MET A 1 14.42 22.64 12.03
N THR A 2 13.25 23.10 11.61
CA THR A 2 11.98 22.59 12.14
C THR A 2 11.78 21.19 11.58
N GLU A 3 11.44 20.23 12.43
CA GLU A 3 11.16 18.86 12.01
C GLU A 3 9.93 18.85 11.09
N ALA A 4 10.01 18.11 9.97
CA ALA A 4 8.90 18.00 9.04
C ALA A 4 7.76 17.19 9.68
N ALA A 5 6.52 17.67 9.54
CA ALA A 5 5.37 17.01 10.13
C ALA A 5 5.13 15.63 9.48
N VAL A 6 4.82 14.64 10.31
CA VAL A 6 4.38 13.31 9.85
C VAL A 6 2.86 13.27 9.82
N THR A 7 2.29 12.87 8.70
CA THR A 7 0.84 12.65 8.57
C THR A 7 0.57 11.23 8.06
N ILE A 8 -0.55 10.66 8.51
CA ILE A 8 -1.07 9.38 8.03
C ILE A 8 -2.49 9.61 7.54
N SER A 9 -2.79 9.13 6.35
CA SER A 9 -4.12 9.23 5.74
C SER A 9 -4.46 7.96 4.99
N ARG A 10 -5.73 7.79 4.62
CA ARG A 10 -6.13 6.72 3.71
C ARG A 10 -5.50 6.96 2.33
N LEU A 11 -5.08 5.88 1.67
CA LEU A 11 -4.84 5.90 0.23
C LEU A 11 -6.18 6.12 -0.47
N LEU A 12 -6.22 7.03 -1.43
CA LEU A 12 -7.42 7.35 -2.19
C LEU A 12 -7.27 6.84 -3.64
N PRO A 13 -8.38 6.45 -4.28
CA PRO A 13 -8.34 6.00 -5.67
C PRO A 13 -7.97 7.14 -6.62
N GLY A 14 -7.25 6.79 -7.70
CA GLY A 14 -6.85 7.73 -8.73
C GLY A 14 -5.80 8.78 -8.33
N THR A 15 -5.22 8.71 -7.13
CA THR A 15 -4.14 9.62 -6.72
C THR A 15 -2.77 9.11 -7.17
N PRO A 16 -1.78 9.98 -7.39
CA PRO A 16 -0.42 9.57 -7.79
C PRO A 16 0.26 8.61 -6.80
N GLU A 17 -0.07 8.73 -5.51
CA GLU A 17 0.46 7.88 -4.44
C GLU A 17 0.11 6.41 -4.67
N LEU A 18 -1.01 6.11 -5.33
CA LEU A 18 -1.42 4.73 -5.61
C LEU A 18 -0.42 4.02 -6.53
N GLU A 19 0.03 4.68 -7.59
CA GLU A 19 1.01 4.11 -8.52
C GLU A 19 2.39 3.95 -7.86
N ILE A 20 2.77 4.89 -6.98
CA ILE A 20 4.03 4.79 -6.22
C ILE A 20 3.96 3.62 -5.23
N CYS A 21 2.86 3.53 -4.47
CA CYS A 21 2.64 2.47 -3.51
C CYS A 21 2.52 1.09 -4.18
N ALA A 22 1.89 1.00 -5.34
CA ALA A 22 1.78 -0.25 -6.11
C ALA A 22 3.18 -0.77 -6.50
N ARG A 23 4.06 0.14 -6.94
CA ARG A 23 5.45 -0.19 -7.26
C ARG A 23 6.22 -0.64 -6.03
N TRP A 24 6.20 0.15 -4.95
CA TRP A 24 6.90 -0.23 -3.71
C TRP A 24 6.43 -1.56 -3.15
N ARG A 25 5.11 -1.78 -3.09
CA ARG A 25 4.52 -3.04 -2.62
C ARG A 25 4.93 -4.21 -3.51
N HIS A 26 5.01 -4.01 -4.83
CA HIS A 26 5.45 -5.04 -5.76
C HIS A 26 6.92 -5.42 -5.54
N GLU A 27 7.80 -4.43 -5.56
CA GLU A 27 9.24 -4.59 -5.39
C GLU A 27 9.61 -5.19 -4.03
N ALA A 28 8.84 -4.89 -2.97
CA ALA A 28 9.14 -5.35 -1.62
C ALA A 28 8.59 -6.76 -1.32
N PHE A 29 7.48 -7.17 -1.93
CA PHE A 29 6.74 -8.35 -1.45
C PHE A 29 6.18 -9.27 -2.55
N LEU A 30 6.05 -8.84 -3.79
CA LEU A 30 5.22 -9.56 -4.77
C LEU A 30 5.98 -10.05 -6.01
N ASP A 31 7.12 -9.41 -6.33
CA ASP A 31 7.93 -9.77 -7.51
C ASP A 31 8.44 -11.22 -7.43
N ASP A 32 8.92 -11.62 -6.26
CA ASP A 32 9.42 -12.99 -6.02
C ASP A 32 8.30 -14.05 -6.02
N ASP A 33 7.06 -13.64 -5.76
CA ASP A 33 5.88 -14.51 -5.71
C ASP A 33 5.16 -14.61 -7.08
N GLY A 34 5.71 -14.00 -8.14
CA GLY A 34 5.21 -14.10 -9.51
C GLY A 34 3.99 -13.23 -9.80
N PHE A 35 3.63 -12.30 -8.91
CA PHE A 35 2.61 -11.30 -9.18
C PHE A 35 3.18 -10.14 -9.99
N SER A 36 2.38 -9.59 -10.91
CA SER A 36 2.82 -8.43 -11.68
C SER A 36 2.57 -7.11 -10.95
N LEU A 37 3.27 -6.05 -11.35
CA LEU A 37 2.96 -4.68 -10.93
C LEU A 37 1.49 -4.32 -11.19
N GLY A 38 0.93 -4.80 -12.30
CA GLY A 38 -0.49 -4.61 -12.63
C GLY A 38 -1.44 -5.27 -11.62
N ASP A 39 -1.05 -6.40 -11.04
CA ASP A 39 -1.82 -7.07 -9.99
C ASP A 39 -1.74 -6.30 -8.68
N SER A 40 -0.54 -5.84 -8.29
CA SER A 40 -0.35 -4.96 -7.12
C SER A 40 -1.24 -3.72 -7.21
N ARG A 41 -1.22 -3.04 -8.36
CA ARG A 41 -2.05 -1.87 -8.61
C ARG A 41 -3.54 -2.17 -8.52
N ARG A 42 -4.01 -3.24 -9.18
CA ARG A 42 -5.44 -3.61 -9.18
C ARG A 42 -5.95 -3.91 -7.77
N GLN A 43 -5.14 -4.59 -6.96
CA GLN A 43 -5.47 -4.89 -5.57
C GLN A 43 -5.56 -3.61 -4.74
N LEU A 44 -4.59 -2.70 -4.84
CA LEU A 44 -4.62 -1.41 -4.13
C LEU A 44 -5.81 -0.54 -4.55
N GLU A 45 -6.13 -0.47 -5.85
CA GLU A 45 -7.30 0.27 -6.34
C GLU A 45 -8.59 -0.29 -5.73
N THR A 46 -8.70 -1.62 -5.65
CA THR A 46 -9.87 -2.30 -5.05
C THR A 46 -10.03 -1.90 -3.59
N ILE A 47 -8.94 -1.96 -2.81
CA ILE A 47 -8.94 -1.60 -1.38
C ILE A 47 -9.22 -0.11 -1.18
N ALA A 48 -8.73 0.77 -2.07
CA ALA A 48 -8.96 2.21 -1.99
C ALA A 48 -10.42 2.61 -2.28
N VAL A 49 -11.07 1.96 -3.25
CA VAL A 49 -12.46 2.25 -3.66
C VAL A 49 -13.48 1.62 -2.72
N GLN A 50 -13.32 0.32 -2.44
CA GLN A 50 -14.25 -0.49 -1.66
C GLN A 50 -13.43 -1.41 -0.77
N PRO A 51 -13.04 -0.95 0.43
CA PRO A 51 -12.36 -1.83 1.38
C PRO A 51 -13.25 -3.04 1.66
N PRO A 52 -12.82 -4.28 1.32
CA PRO A 52 -13.56 -5.46 1.69
C PRO A 52 -13.48 -5.59 3.21
N GLY A 53 -14.61 -5.40 3.91
CA GLY A 53 -14.60 -5.40 5.38
C GLY A 53 -13.92 -4.17 5.99
N GLY A 54 -13.08 -4.39 7.01
CA GLY A 54 -12.32 -3.36 7.73
C GLY A 54 -10.96 -3.00 7.12
N GLU A 55 -10.57 -3.67 6.04
CA GLU A 55 -9.26 -3.55 5.43
C GLU A 55 -9.02 -2.16 4.85
N MET A 56 -7.80 -1.64 4.91
CA MET A 56 -7.47 -0.37 4.27
C MET A 56 -5.98 -0.19 4.00
N ALA A 57 -5.68 0.55 2.94
CA ALA A 57 -4.33 1.08 2.72
C ALA A 57 -4.23 2.47 3.36
N LEU A 58 -3.24 2.64 4.23
CA LEU A 58 -2.82 3.93 4.79
C LEU A 58 -1.50 4.37 4.16
N ILE A 59 -1.35 5.66 3.92
CA ILE A 59 -0.12 6.27 3.43
C ILE A 59 0.43 7.25 4.45
N ALA A 60 1.75 7.27 4.60
CA ALA A 60 2.47 8.20 5.46
C ALA A 60 3.17 9.26 4.61
N HIS A 61 3.11 10.52 5.04
CA HIS A 61 3.91 11.60 4.46
C HIS A 61 4.81 12.24 5.50
N ILE A 62 6.01 12.65 5.07
CA ILE A 62 6.91 13.55 5.79
C ILE A 62 6.90 14.88 5.04
N GLY A 63 6.19 15.87 5.58
CA GLY A 63 5.86 17.09 4.83
C GLY A 63 5.00 16.77 3.61
N THR A 64 5.52 16.98 2.40
CA THR A 64 4.84 16.67 1.13
C THR A 64 5.34 15.39 0.48
N GLU A 65 6.33 14.73 1.07
CA GLU A 65 6.94 13.53 0.50
C GLU A 65 6.20 12.30 1.00
N LEU A 66 5.75 11.45 0.08
CA LEU A 66 5.23 10.12 0.41
C LEU A 66 6.39 9.29 0.98
N ALA A 67 6.20 8.79 2.19
CA ALA A 67 7.24 8.08 2.94
C ALA A 67 6.97 6.58 3.09
N GLY A 68 5.71 6.15 2.92
CA GLY A 68 5.39 4.73 3.01
C GLY A 68 3.91 4.41 2.90
N ILE A 69 3.64 3.11 2.87
CA ILE A 69 2.30 2.52 2.86
C ILE A 69 2.20 1.46 3.97
N CYS A 70 1.02 1.36 4.58
CA CYS A 70 0.66 0.32 5.54
C CYS A 70 -0.66 -0.30 5.11
N MET A 71 -0.70 -1.63 5.05
CA MET A 71 -1.94 -2.38 4.81
C MET A 71 -2.50 -2.81 6.17
N LEU A 72 -3.70 -2.34 6.49
CA LEU A 72 -4.51 -2.89 7.55
C LEU A 72 -5.38 -3.97 6.92
N VAL A 73 -5.22 -5.22 7.38
CA VAL A 73 -5.96 -6.38 6.89
C VAL A 73 -6.57 -7.12 8.08
N ASP A 74 -7.74 -7.72 7.90
CA ASP A 74 -8.38 -8.49 8.99
C ASP A 74 -7.61 -9.79 9.28
N HIS A 75 -7.04 -10.39 8.23
CA HIS A 75 -6.17 -11.56 8.32
C HIS A 75 -4.98 -11.40 7.38
N GLU A 76 -3.80 -11.79 7.84
CA GLU A 76 -2.66 -11.99 6.94
C GLU A 76 -2.98 -13.17 6.01
N LEU A 77 -2.61 -13.08 4.73
CA LEU A 77 -2.58 -14.27 3.87
C LEU A 77 -1.63 -15.27 4.52
N GLU A 78 -2.06 -16.51 4.78
CA GLU A 78 -1.15 -17.56 5.26
C GLU A 78 0.10 -17.55 4.38
N PRO A 79 1.32 -17.46 4.96
CA PRO A 79 2.53 -17.38 4.17
C PRO A 79 2.58 -18.57 3.21
N ALA A 80 2.74 -18.30 1.92
CA ALA A 80 2.90 -19.34 0.90
C ALA A 80 4.29 -20.02 0.95
N HIS A 81 5.03 -19.80 2.03
CA HIS A 81 6.33 -20.38 2.29
C HIS A 81 6.20 -21.40 3.42
N ASP A 82 6.62 -22.64 3.16
CA ASP A 82 6.92 -23.60 4.23
C ASP A 82 8.09 -23.03 5.06
N LEU A 83 7.80 -22.42 6.22
CA LEU A 83 8.80 -22.02 7.21
C LEU A 83 9.51 -23.23 7.82
#